data_AF-A0A6P8PGH1-F1
#
_entry.id   AF-A0A6P8PGH1-F1
#
_cell.length_a   1.000
_cell.length_b   1.000
_cell.length_c   1.000
_cell.angle_alpha   90.00
_cell.angle_beta   90.00
_cell.angle_gamma   90.00
#
_symmetry.space_group_name_H-M   'P 1'
#
loop_
_entity.id
_entity.type
_entity.pdbx_description
1 polymer ?
#
loop_
_entity_poly.entity_id
_entity_poly.type
_entity_poly.pdbx_seq_one_letter_code
_entity_poly.pdbx_strand_id
1 'polypeptide(L)'
;MMSVDFCGWEAHYDDNHHLNANQEPQSGRIYTMYHGTKVQTARMIIQNGFQQSSGGMLGPGVYISRDKKKAQRYPLNTSLSDKVVLKLRVNVGKVKKIDQDNHPMQKTWHTEGYDTAWVPPQCGMKAVPSGLEEDCVWDPNRIEVIDVQHVADATIEAELKTLLQKPSNQKSPACDICKRKVNFPHQTQACWQCGKKICPFMAKHVCK
;
A
#
# COMPACT_ATOMS: atom_id res chain seq x y z
N MET A 1 18.75 20.33 30.88
CA MET A 1 17.58 20.02 30.02
C MET A 1 17.84 18.67 29.42
N MET A 2 17.12 17.62 29.83
CA MET A 2 17.30 16.28 29.24
C MET A 2 16.67 16.29 27.84
N SER A 3 17.47 16.06 26.80
CA SER A 3 16.94 15.80 25.46
C SER A 3 16.29 14.42 25.49
N VAL A 4 14.99 14.37 25.21
CA VAL A 4 14.30 13.10 25.02
C VAL A 4 14.37 12.78 23.53
N ASP A 5 15.29 11.91 23.15
CA ASP A 5 15.33 11.36 21.80
C ASP A 5 14.11 10.47 21.61
N PHE A 6 13.10 11.00 20.93
CA PHE A 6 11.88 10.26 20.61
C PHE A 6 12.14 9.39 19.38
N CYS A 7 12.22 8.07 19.58
CA CYS A 7 12.28 7.09 18.50
C CYS A 7 10.97 6.29 18.51
N GLY A 8 10.08 6.53 17.56
CA GLY A 8 8.77 5.90 17.50
C GLY A 8 7.96 6.44 16.32
N TRP A 9 6.86 5.81 15.97
CA TRP A 9 5.92 6.40 15.01
C TRP A 9 4.55 6.54 15.66
N GLU A 10 3.85 7.58 15.24
CA GLU A 10 2.43 7.77 15.46
C GLU A 10 1.76 7.72 14.09
N ALA A 11 0.91 6.73 13.89
CA ALA A 11 0.10 6.62 12.69
C ALA A 11 -1.06 7.61 12.80
N HIS A 12 -0.88 8.76 12.18
CA HIS A 12 -1.94 9.73 12.01
C HIS A 12 -2.88 9.25 10.92
N TYR A 13 -4.10 8.89 11.33
CA TYR A 13 -5.21 8.61 10.42
C TYR A 13 -5.61 9.92 9.78
N ASP A 14 -5.23 10.10 8.53
CA ASP A 14 -5.67 11.24 7.76
C ASP A 14 -7.04 10.93 7.18
N ASP A 15 -8.05 10.93 8.04
CA ASP A 15 -9.43 10.69 7.63
C ASP A 15 -9.93 11.81 6.69
N ASN A 16 -9.20 12.95 6.61
CA ASN A 16 -9.61 14.15 5.89
C ASN A 16 -8.56 14.80 4.95
N HIS A 17 -7.29 14.41 4.93
CA HIS A 17 -6.32 14.90 3.92
C HIS A 17 -5.78 13.77 3.05
N HIS A 18 -6.40 13.63 1.88
CA HIS A 18 -5.84 12.89 0.77
C HIS A 18 -4.53 13.57 0.33
N LEU A 19 -3.39 13.01 0.69
CA LEU A 19 -2.11 13.42 0.13
C LEU A 19 -2.17 13.22 -1.39
N ASN A 20 -1.95 14.28 -2.15
CA ASN A 20 -2.03 14.23 -3.60
C ASN A 20 -0.82 13.50 -4.20
N ALA A 21 -0.95 13.05 -5.44
CA ALA A 21 0.12 12.37 -6.18
C ALA A 21 1.39 13.23 -6.35
N ASN A 22 1.26 14.56 -6.32
CA ASN A 22 2.38 15.50 -6.41
C ASN A 22 3.05 15.82 -5.07
N GLN A 23 2.63 15.20 -3.97
CA GLN A 23 3.18 15.44 -2.65
C GLN A 23 4.00 14.24 -2.16
N GLU A 24 5.06 14.55 -1.41
CA GLU A 24 5.95 13.56 -0.80
C GLU A 24 5.24 12.82 0.34
N PRO A 25 5.23 11.46 0.33
CA PRO A 25 4.66 10.68 1.41
C PRO A 25 5.52 10.82 2.67
N GLN A 26 4.85 11.04 3.79
CA GLN A 26 5.49 11.07 5.10
C GLN A 26 5.53 9.66 5.67
N SER A 27 6.68 9.29 6.25
CA SER A 27 6.83 7.99 6.91
C SER A 27 5.87 7.86 8.09
N GLY A 28 5.40 6.63 8.35
CA GLY A 28 4.51 6.30 9.45
C GLY A 28 3.04 6.70 9.22
N ARG A 29 2.67 7.12 8.01
CA ARG A 29 1.30 7.52 7.66
C ARG A 29 0.52 6.42 6.95
N ILE A 30 -0.80 6.63 6.89
CA ILE A 30 -1.72 5.81 6.11
C ILE A 30 -2.36 6.70 5.03
N TYR A 31 -2.42 6.21 3.80
CA TYR A 31 -2.97 6.94 2.67
C TYR A 31 -4.02 6.13 1.92
N THR A 32 -4.99 6.84 1.33
CA THR A 32 -5.83 6.28 0.27
C THR A 32 -4.99 6.19 -1.00
N MET A 33 -4.91 4.99 -1.58
CA MET A 33 -4.21 4.75 -2.85
C MET A 33 -5.06 3.88 -3.77
N TYR A 34 -4.57 3.63 -4.98
CA TYR A 34 -5.29 2.95 -6.04
C TYR A 34 -4.41 1.91 -6.73
N HIS A 35 -5.03 0.78 -7.07
CA HIS A 35 -4.42 -0.29 -7.85
C HIS A 35 -5.36 -0.71 -8.99
N GLY A 36 -4.91 -0.52 -10.23
CA GLY A 36 -5.65 -0.98 -11.42
C GLY A 36 -5.29 -2.42 -11.75
N THR A 37 -6.30 -3.26 -11.94
CA THR A 37 -6.11 -4.69 -12.23
C THR A 37 -7.26 -5.27 -13.05
N LYS A 38 -7.18 -6.55 -13.38
CA LYS A 38 -8.27 -7.26 -14.08
C LYS A 38 -9.38 -7.64 -13.10
N VAL A 39 -10.61 -7.76 -13.58
CA VAL A 39 -11.75 -8.17 -12.74
C VAL A 39 -11.45 -9.48 -12.01
N GLN A 40 -10.91 -10.49 -12.72
CA GLN A 40 -10.59 -11.77 -12.09
C GLN A 40 -9.51 -11.65 -11.01
N THR A 41 -8.50 -10.81 -11.22
CA THR A 41 -7.46 -10.54 -10.23
C THR A 41 -8.01 -9.79 -9.02
N ALA A 42 -8.94 -8.84 -9.22
CA ALA A 42 -9.61 -8.16 -8.13
C ALA A 42 -10.40 -9.14 -7.24
N ARG A 43 -11.11 -10.13 -7.81
CA ARG A 43 -11.77 -11.18 -7.03
C ARG A 43 -10.77 -11.92 -6.13
N MET A 44 -9.64 -12.32 -6.70
CA MET A 44 -8.59 -13.03 -5.94
C MET A 44 -7.99 -12.15 -4.84
N ILE A 45 -7.71 -10.87 -5.12
CA ILE A 45 -7.17 -9.93 -4.12
C ILE A 45 -8.17 -9.72 -2.98
N ILE A 46 -9.46 -9.54 -3.29
CA ILE A 46 -10.49 -9.34 -2.27
C ILE A 46 -10.62 -10.58 -1.37
N GLN A 47 -10.52 -11.78 -1.95
CA GLN A 47 -10.68 -13.04 -1.21
C GLN A 47 -9.43 -13.47 -0.43
N ASN A 48 -8.25 -13.27 -1.01
CA ASN A 48 -7.00 -13.86 -0.52
C ASN A 48 -5.96 -12.83 -0.09
N GLY A 49 -6.22 -11.54 -0.30
CA GLY A 49 -5.26 -10.47 -0.08
C GLY A 49 -4.34 -10.26 -1.28
N PHE A 50 -3.51 -9.23 -1.20
CA PHE A 50 -2.47 -8.98 -2.19
C PHE A 50 -1.34 -9.99 -2.06
N GLN A 51 -0.67 -10.26 -3.19
CA GLN A 51 0.60 -10.97 -3.24
C GLN A 51 1.65 -10.05 -3.85
N GLN A 52 2.89 -10.20 -3.40
CA GLN A 52 4.00 -9.47 -4.00
C GLN A 52 4.17 -9.91 -5.47
N SER A 53 4.42 -8.95 -6.34
CA SER A 53 5.00 -9.25 -7.65
C SER A 53 6.41 -9.85 -7.47
N SER A 54 6.85 -10.67 -8.41
CA SER A 54 8.21 -11.26 -8.39
C SER A 54 9.31 -10.25 -8.71
N GLY A 55 8.96 -9.03 -9.14
CA GLY A 55 9.90 -7.98 -9.49
C GLY A 55 9.21 -6.75 -10.05
N GLY A 56 9.99 -5.89 -10.69
CA GLY A 56 9.54 -4.61 -11.23
C GLY A 56 10.65 -3.59 -11.16
N MET A 57 10.37 -2.34 -11.52
CA MET A 57 11.39 -1.30 -11.51
C MET A 57 11.92 -0.98 -10.11
N LEU A 58 11.12 -1.28 -9.07
CA LEU A 58 11.45 -1.11 -7.65
C LEU A 58 11.72 -2.46 -6.93
N GLY A 59 11.85 -3.57 -7.66
CA GLY A 59 11.97 -4.90 -7.05
C GLY A 59 10.62 -5.55 -6.70
N PRO A 60 10.60 -6.61 -5.88
CA PRO A 60 9.37 -7.30 -5.51
C PRO A 60 8.51 -6.43 -4.59
N GLY A 61 7.19 -6.54 -4.73
CA GLY A 61 6.23 -5.79 -3.91
C GLY A 61 4.89 -5.57 -4.60
N VAL A 62 4.03 -4.79 -3.96
CA VAL A 62 2.72 -4.39 -4.50
C VAL A 62 2.80 -2.95 -5.00
N TYR A 63 2.59 -2.77 -6.30
CA TYR A 63 2.66 -1.49 -6.97
C TYR A 63 1.31 -0.77 -6.93
N ILE A 64 1.32 0.45 -6.42
CA ILE A 64 0.13 1.27 -6.17
C ILE A 64 0.44 2.74 -6.44
N SER A 65 -0.61 3.55 -6.53
CA SER A 65 -0.51 4.95 -6.93
C SER A 65 -1.53 5.77 -6.16
N ARG A 66 -1.15 6.97 -5.70
CA ARG A 66 -2.08 8.01 -5.24
C ARG A 66 -2.83 8.63 -6.43
N ASP A 67 -2.28 8.60 -7.64
CA ASP A 67 -2.99 9.00 -8.86
C ASP A 67 -3.99 7.93 -9.32
N LYS A 68 -5.29 8.23 -9.14
CA LYS A 68 -6.39 7.36 -9.59
C LYS A 68 -6.43 7.18 -11.12
N LYS A 69 -6.17 8.25 -11.89
CA LYS A 69 -6.17 8.20 -13.36
C LYS A 69 -5.01 7.33 -13.85
N LYS A 70 -3.85 7.36 -13.17
CA LYS A 70 -2.76 6.42 -13.43
C LYS A 70 -3.25 4.97 -13.25
N ALA A 71 -3.87 4.66 -12.10
CA ALA A 71 -4.35 3.31 -11.82
C ALA A 71 -5.36 2.80 -12.86
N GLN A 72 -6.30 3.64 -13.32
CA GLN A 72 -7.29 3.27 -14.35
C GLN A 72 -6.67 2.79 -15.68
N ARG A 73 -5.44 3.21 -16.00
CA ARG A 73 -4.78 2.78 -17.25
C ARG A 73 -4.36 1.32 -17.19
N TYR A 74 -4.14 0.77 -16.00
CA TYR A 74 -3.64 -0.58 -15.81
C TYR A 74 -4.77 -1.62 -15.65
N PRO A 75 -4.54 -2.85 -16.13
CA PRO A 75 -3.38 -3.28 -16.92
C PRO A 75 -3.39 -2.66 -18.33
N LEU A 76 -2.21 -2.45 -18.90
CA LEU A 76 -2.09 -1.96 -20.28
C LEU A 76 -2.66 -3.01 -21.26
N ASN A 77 -3.09 -2.57 -22.44
CA ASN A 77 -3.57 -3.45 -23.52
C ASN A 77 -4.70 -4.42 -23.11
N THR A 78 -5.51 -4.03 -22.12
CA THR A 78 -6.67 -4.79 -21.64
C THR A 78 -7.95 -4.04 -21.98
N SER A 79 -9.03 -4.74 -22.32
CA SER A 79 -10.35 -4.15 -22.57
C SER A 79 -10.84 -3.37 -21.34
N LEU A 80 -11.52 -2.24 -21.57
CA LEU A 80 -12.15 -1.47 -20.49
C LEU A 80 -13.16 -2.31 -19.69
N SER A 81 -13.82 -3.28 -20.34
CA SER A 81 -14.77 -4.19 -19.68
C SER A 81 -14.13 -5.14 -18.66
N ASP A 82 -12.82 -5.39 -18.76
CA ASP A 82 -12.08 -6.27 -17.85
C ASP A 82 -11.21 -5.48 -16.84
N LYS A 83 -11.28 -4.14 -16.85
CA LYS A 83 -10.53 -3.31 -15.89
C LYS A 83 -11.37 -2.97 -14.66
N VAL A 84 -10.68 -2.89 -13.53
CA VAL A 84 -11.21 -2.39 -12.26
C VAL A 84 -10.11 -1.69 -11.49
N VAL A 85 -10.49 -0.66 -10.72
CA VAL A 85 -9.60 0.03 -9.78
C VAL A 85 -10.01 -0.32 -8.36
N LEU A 86 -9.08 -0.92 -7.62
CA LEU A 86 -9.22 -1.11 -6.18
C LEU A 86 -8.84 0.20 -5.46
N LYS A 87 -9.71 0.71 -4.59
CA LYS A 87 -9.38 1.76 -3.64
C LYS A 87 -8.83 1.10 -2.39
N LEU A 88 -7.68 1.60 -1.95
CA LEU A 88 -6.88 0.98 -0.91
C LEU A 88 -6.69 1.92 0.27
N ARG A 89 -6.63 1.36 1.48
CA ARG A 89 -6.05 2.00 2.66
C ARG A 89 -4.68 1.39 2.89
N VAL A 90 -3.63 2.20 2.78
CA VAL A 90 -2.25 1.72 2.74
C VAL A 90 -1.40 2.35 3.82
N ASN A 91 -0.79 1.52 4.65
CA ASN A 91 0.20 1.93 5.62
C ASN A 91 1.60 1.91 5.01
N VAL A 92 2.14 3.08 4.69
CA VAL A 92 3.41 3.20 3.97
C VAL A 92 4.65 2.97 4.85
N GLY A 93 4.50 2.91 6.18
CA GLY A 93 5.62 2.65 7.08
C GLY A 93 6.82 3.58 6.84
N LYS A 94 8.03 3.04 6.87
CA LYS A 94 9.25 3.79 6.52
C LYS A 94 9.40 3.87 5.00
N VAL A 95 9.39 5.08 4.44
CA VAL A 95 9.43 5.29 2.99
C VAL A 95 10.84 5.61 2.49
N LYS A 96 11.26 4.94 1.41
CA LYS A 96 12.49 5.25 0.68
C LYS A 96 12.15 5.99 -0.62
N LYS A 97 12.63 7.23 -0.75
CA LYS A 97 12.62 7.94 -2.03
C LYS A 97 13.60 7.29 -3.01
N ILE A 98 13.13 7.00 -4.22
CA ILE A 98 13.90 6.48 -5.35
C ILE A 98 13.66 7.45 -6.54
N ASP A 99 14.56 8.39 -6.74
CA ASP A 99 14.37 9.54 -7.65
C ASP A 99 15.38 9.62 -8.80
N GLN A 100 16.13 8.54 -9.02
CA GLN A 100 17.05 8.42 -10.14
C GLN A 100 17.13 6.97 -10.62
N ASP A 101 17.42 6.79 -11.91
CA ASP A 101 17.75 5.47 -12.46
C ASP A 101 19.01 4.92 -11.79
N ASN A 102 19.06 3.60 -11.61
CA ASN A 102 20.16 2.91 -10.93
C ASN A 102 20.41 3.43 -9.50
N HIS A 103 19.37 3.91 -8.82
CA HIS A 103 19.48 4.25 -7.41
C HIS A 103 20.04 3.03 -6.64
N PRO A 104 21.03 3.18 -5.73
CA PRO A 104 21.69 2.03 -5.08
C PRO A 104 20.74 1.06 -4.39
N MET A 105 19.61 1.57 -3.89
CA MET A 105 18.56 0.80 -3.22
C MET A 105 17.32 0.55 -4.09
N GLN A 106 17.39 0.76 -5.41
CA GLN A 106 16.21 0.73 -6.29
C GLN A 106 15.40 -0.57 -6.15
N LYS A 107 16.07 -1.71 -5.95
CA LYS A 107 15.41 -3.03 -5.79
C LYS A 107 15.61 -3.67 -4.41
N THR A 108 16.41 -3.05 -3.54
CA THR A 108 16.89 -3.61 -2.26
C THR A 108 16.47 -2.78 -1.05
N TRP A 109 15.70 -1.72 -1.22
CA TRP A 109 15.22 -0.87 -0.13
C TRP A 109 14.58 -1.65 1.04
N HIS A 110 13.89 -2.75 0.76
CA HIS A 110 13.27 -3.59 1.79
C HIS A 110 14.28 -4.30 2.70
N THR A 111 15.46 -4.67 2.19
CA THR A 111 16.53 -5.30 3.00
C THR A 111 17.18 -4.30 3.95
N GLU A 112 17.09 -3.01 3.62
CA GLU A 112 17.57 -1.89 4.44
C GLU A 112 16.51 -1.39 5.43
N GLY A 113 15.45 -2.16 5.64
CA GLY A 113 14.39 -1.89 6.63
C GLY A 113 13.38 -0.83 6.21
N TYR A 114 13.23 -0.55 4.92
CA TYR A 114 12.15 0.29 4.40
C TYR A 114 10.92 -0.55 4.05
N ASP A 115 9.73 0.01 4.28
CA ASP A 115 8.45 -0.67 4.07
C ASP A 115 7.84 -0.37 2.70
N THR A 116 8.16 0.81 2.16
CA THR A 116 7.71 1.29 0.86
C THR A 116 8.85 2.00 0.13
N ALA A 117 9.05 1.70 -1.15
CA ALA A 117 9.78 2.59 -2.05
C ALA A 117 8.81 3.52 -2.78
N TRP A 118 9.20 4.78 -2.94
CA TRP A 118 8.40 5.81 -3.61
C TRP A 118 9.22 6.51 -4.69
N VAL A 119 8.67 6.56 -5.90
CA VAL A 119 9.19 7.37 -7.01
C VAL A 119 8.41 8.69 -7.05
N PRO A 120 9.08 9.85 -6.93
CA PRO A 120 8.41 11.14 -7.06
C PRO A 120 7.91 11.37 -8.49
N PRO A 121 6.84 12.16 -8.67
CA PRO A 121 6.45 12.59 -9.99
C PRO A 121 7.52 13.51 -10.58
N GLN A 122 7.69 13.44 -11.89
CA GLN A 122 8.56 14.31 -12.68
C GLN A 122 10.04 14.32 -12.21
N CYS A 123 10.51 13.26 -11.57
CA CYS A 123 11.92 13.13 -11.13
C CYS A 123 12.92 12.87 -12.27
N GLY A 124 12.45 12.69 -13.51
CA GLY A 124 13.31 12.49 -14.68
C GLY A 124 13.84 11.06 -14.86
N MET A 125 13.39 10.10 -14.05
CA MET A 125 13.74 8.68 -14.23
C MET A 125 13.26 8.13 -15.57
N LYS A 126 14.18 7.58 -16.36
CA LYS A 126 13.88 6.92 -17.64
C LYS A 126 13.09 5.63 -17.43
N ALA A 127 13.28 4.96 -16.30
CA ALA A 127 12.47 3.80 -15.92
C ALA A 127 10.99 4.14 -15.68
N VAL A 128 10.64 5.43 -15.53
CA VAL A 128 9.26 5.92 -15.41
C VAL A 128 8.97 6.99 -16.47
N PRO A 129 8.83 6.60 -17.76
CA PRO A 129 8.65 7.55 -18.86
C PRO A 129 7.42 8.46 -18.69
N SER A 130 6.41 7.98 -17.96
CA SER A 130 5.20 8.77 -17.69
C SER A 130 5.42 9.96 -16.76
N GLY A 131 6.51 9.97 -15.98
CA GLY A 131 6.75 10.98 -14.95
C GLY A 131 5.73 11.00 -13.81
N LEU A 132 4.88 9.99 -13.68
CA LEU A 132 3.90 9.89 -12.60
C LEU A 132 4.50 9.13 -11.42
N GLU A 133 4.11 9.50 -10.19
CA GLU A 133 4.55 8.83 -8.98
C GLU A 133 4.20 7.34 -8.96
N GLU A 134 4.97 6.57 -8.22
CA GLU A 134 4.65 5.18 -7.92
C GLU A 134 5.15 4.79 -6.54
N ASP A 135 4.31 4.06 -5.80
CA ASP A 135 4.68 3.42 -4.54
C ASP A 135 4.76 1.90 -4.75
N CYS A 136 5.78 1.27 -4.17
CA CYS A 136 5.95 -0.18 -4.11
C CYS A 136 6.04 -0.59 -2.63
N VAL A 137 5.00 -1.26 -2.13
CA VAL A 137 4.91 -1.69 -0.73
C VAL A 137 5.41 -3.13 -0.61
N TRP A 138 6.28 -3.39 0.37
CA TRP A 138 6.93 -4.70 0.51
C TRP A 138 5.95 -5.74 1.03
N ASP A 139 5.38 -5.51 2.21
CA ASP A 139 4.47 -6.44 2.88
C ASP A 139 3.01 -6.18 2.45
N PRO A 140 2.36 -7.11 1.73
CA PRO A 140 0.97 -6.98 1.32
C PRO A 140 -0.01 -6.78 2.48
N ASN A 141 0.34 -7.22 3.69
CA ASN A 141 -0.51 -7.04 4.87
C ASN A 141 -0.65 -5.57 5.28
N ARG A 142 0.13 -4.65 4.71
CA ARG A 142 0.00 -3.20 4.93
C ARG A 142 -1.08 -2.56 4.06
N ILE A 143 -1.74 -3.34 3.21
CA ILE A 143 -2.71 -2.88 2.21
C ILE A 143 -4.07 -3.50 2.49
N GLU A 144 -5.07 -2.65 2.61
CA GLU A 144 -6.46 -3.05 2.77
C GLU A 144 -7.29 -2.55 1.60
N VAL A 145 -8.05 -3.45 0.96
CA VAL A 145 -9.04 -3.05 -0.04
C VAL A 145 -10.27 -2.51 0.67
N ILE A 146 -10.63 -1.26 0.40
CA ILE A 146 -11.76 -0.59 1.06
C ILE A 146 -12.93 -0.29 0.10
N ASP A 147 -12.70 -0.29 -1.21
CA ASP A 147 -13.74 -0.10 -2.22
C ASP A 147 -13.26 -0.57 -3.61
N VAL A 148 -14.21 -0.76 -4.54
CA VAL A 148 -13.97 -1.08 -5.95
C VAL A 148 -14.62 -0.02 -6.83
N GLN A 149 -13.89 0.46 -7.84
CA GLN A 149 -14.27 1.61 -8.65
C GLN A 149 -13.88 1.40 -10.12
N HIS A 150 -14.46 2.20 -11.02
CA HIS A 150 -14.17 2.15 -12.46
C HIS A 150 -14.39 0.77 -13.09
N VAL A 151 -15.48 0.11 -12.70
CA VAL A 151 -15.95 -1.14 -13.30
C VAL A 151 -16.95 -0.78 -14.39
N ALA A 152 -16.81 -1.33 -15.59
CA ALA A 152 -17.71 -1.02 -16.70
C ALA A 152 -19.10 -1.69 -16.55
N ASP A 153 -19.13 -2.89 -15.97
CA ASP A 153 -20.34 -3.69 -15.77
C ASP A 153 -20.85 -3.53 -14.33
N ALA A 154 -22.07 -3.02 -14.18
CA ALA A 154 -22.71 -2.81 -12.88
C ALA A 154 -22.93 -4.12 -12.10
N THR A 155 -23.13 -5.24 -12.79
CA THR A 155 -23.28 -6.56 -12.17
C THR A 155 -21.98 -7.01 -11.54
N ILE A 156 -20.87 -6.81 -12.25
CA ILE A 156 -19.52 -7.10 -11.73
C ILE A 156 -19.21 -6.17 -10.56
N GLU A 157 -19.56 -4.89 -10.65
CA GLU A 157 -19.35 -3.94 -9.57
C GLU A 157 -20.10 -4.36 -8.28
N ALA A 158 -21.38 -4.72 -8.42
CA ALA A 158 -22.20 -5.19 -7.31
C ALA A 158 -21.66 -6.51 -6.71
N GLU A 159 -21.19 -7.44 -7.55
CA GLU A 159 -20.56 -8.68 -7.13
C GLU A 159 -19.31 -8.40 -6.28
N LEU A 160 -18.38 -7.58 -6.79
CA LEU A 160 -17.14 -7.24 -6.10
C LEU A 160 -17.38 -6.49 -4.78
N LYS A 161 -18.34 -5.56 -4.75
CA LYS A 161 -18.77 -4.87 -3.51
C LYS A 161 -19.37 -5.85 -2.50
N THR A 162 -20.14 -6.82 -2.97
CA THR A 162 -20.68 -7.89 -2.11
C THR A 162 -19.57 -8.77 -1.54
N LEU A 163 -18.54 -9.10 -2.34
CA LEU A 163 -17.38 -9.84 -1.86
C LEU A 163 -16.60 -9.09 -0.77
N LEU A 164 -16.49 -7.76 -0.86
CA LEU A 164 -15.87 -6.93 0.18
C LEU A 164 -16.67 -6.90 1.50
N GLN A 165 -18.00 -6.98 1.42
CA GLN A 165 -18.88 -6.96 2.59
C GLN A 165 -19.01 -8.32 3.28
N LYS A 166 -18.82 -9.42 2.53
CA LYS A 166 -18.85 -10.75 3.10
C LYS A 166 -17.71 -10.86 4.11
N PRO A 167 -18.00 -11.23 5.38
CA PRO A 167 -16.93 -11.57 6.29
C PRO A 167 -16.14 -12.73 5.68
N SER A 168 -14.85 -12.51 5.44
CA SER A 168 -13.93 -13.59 5.13
C SER A 168 -14.20 -14.75 6.09
N ASN A 169 -14.29 -15.98 5.58
CA ASN A 169 -14.32 -17.20 6.42
C ASN A 169 -13.06 -17.31 7.29
N GLN A 170 -12.07 -16.44 7.09
CA GLN A 170 -10.93 -16.19 7.96
C GLN A 170 -11.12 -14.88 8.75
N LYS A 171 -12.19 -14.76 9.54
CA LYS A 171 -12.24 -13.73 10.59
C LYS A 171 -11.12 -14.00 11.57
N SER A 172 -9.99 -13.33 11.33
CA SER A 172 -8.92 -13.31 12.30
C SER A 172 -9.42 -12.56 13.53
N PRO A 173 -9.14 -13.04 14.75
CA PRO A 173 -9.44 -12.28 15.95
C PRO A 173 -8.84 -10.87 15.83
N ALA A 174 -9.45 -9.91 16.52
CA ALA A 174 -8.91 -8.55 16.58
C ALA A 174 -7.44 -8.63 16.97
N CYS A 175 -6.57 -7.93 16.25
CA CYS A 175 -5.13 -8.02 16.48
C CYS A 175 -4.79 -7.68 17.93
N ASP A 176 -4.01 -8.55 18.59
CA ASP A 176 -3.67 -8.37 20.00
C ASP A 176 -2.92 -7.07 20.29
N ILE A 177 -2.26 -6.49 19.28
CA ILE A 177 -1.45 -5.28 19.40
C ILE A 177 -2.27 -4.02 19.08
N CYS A 178 -2.84 -3.92 17.87
CA CYS A 178 -3.53 -2.70 17.45
C CYS A 178 -5.05 -2.71 17.70
N LYS A 179 -5.59 -3.84 18.18
CA LYS A 179 -7.02 -4.07 18.50
C LYS A 179 -8.00 -3.94 17.34
N ARG A 180 -7.50 -3.75 16.11
CA ARG A 180 -8.32 -3.64 14.90
C ARG A 180 -8.72 -5.02 14.39
N LYS A 181 -9.91 -5.07 13.80
CA LYS A 181 -10.42 -6.18 13.00
C LYS A 181 -10.18 -5.87 11.54
N VAL A 182 -9.71 -6.85 10.80
CA VAL A 182 -9.46 -6.79 9.35
C VAL A 182 -9.79 -8.14 8.74
N ASN A 183 -9.83 -8.20 7.42
CA ASN A 183 -10.18 -9.42 6.67
C ASN A 183 -9.10 -10.51 6.73
N PHE A 184 -7.86 -10.19 7.14
CA PHE A 184 -6.71 -11.11 7.24
C PHE A 184 -5.95 -10.94 8.57
N PRO A 185 -5.25 -11.97 9.08
CA PRO A 185 -4.52 -11.82 10.33
C PRO A 185 -3.47 -10.71 10.21
N HIS A 186 -3.45 -9.78 11.17
CA HIS A 186 -2.35 -8.82 11.23
C HIS A 186 -1.04 -9.56 11.51
N GLN A 187 -0.14 -9.54 10.54
CA GLN A 187 1.22 -9.99 10.77
C GLN A 187 1.93 -8.99 11.68
N THR A 188 2.36 -9.47 12.84
CA THR A 188 3.16 -8.68 13.77
C THR A 188 4.63 -8.83 13.42
N GLN A 189 5.39 -7.75 13.48
CA GLN A 189 6.83 -7.75 13.20
C GLN A 189 7.60 -7.19 14.41
N ALA A 190 8.92 -7.31 14.41
CA ALA A 190 9.76 -6.65 15.41
C ALA A 190 10.00 -5.20 15.00
N CYS A 191 10.00 -4.28 15.97
CA CYS A 191 10.41 -2.90 15.73
C CYS A 191 11.89 -2.88 15.34
N TRP A 192 12.18 -2.27 14.20
CA TRP A 192 13.53 -2.16 13.63
C TRP A 192 14.54 -1.49 14.56
N GLN A 193 14.08 -0.66 15.50
CA GLN A 193 14.95 0.02 16.47
C GLN A 193 15.05 -0.71 17.82
N CYS A 194 13.91 -1.08 18.44
CA CYS A 194 13.91 -1.62 19.81
C CYS A 194 13.54 -3.11 19.93
N GLY A 195 13.30 -3.80 18.81
CA GLY A 195 12.96 -5.23 18.78
C GLY A 195 11.57 -5.60 19.33
N LYS A 196 10.83 -4.65 19.93
CA LYS A 196 9.48 -4.91 20.46
C LYS A 196 8.53 -5.38 19.36
N LYS A 197 7.64 -6.32 19.70
CA LYS A 197 6.58 -6.78 18.80
C LYS A 197 5.60 -5.63 18.49
N ILE A 198 5.41 -5.33 17.22
CA ILE A 198 4.57 -4.26 16.70
C ILE A 198 3.57 -4.82 15.68
N CYS A 199 2.43 -4.16 15.55
CA CYS A 199 1.54 -4.36 14.41
C CYS A 199 1.69 -3.14 13.51
N PRO A 200 1.86 -3.30 12.18
CA PRO A 200 1.93 -2.17 11.26
C PRO A 200 0.79 -1.17 11.48
N PHE A 201 -0.45 -1.65 11.68
CA PHE A 201 -1.63 -0.81 11.89
C PHE A 201 -1.79 -0.25 13.33
N MET A 202 -0.79 -0.36 14.19
CA MET A 202 -0.87 0.28 15.51
C MET A 202 -0.83 1.80 15.38
N ALA A 203 -1.71 2.49 16.12
CA ALA A 203 -1.78 3.95 16.09
C ALA A 203 -0.50 4.60 16.61
N LYS A 204 0.25 3.94 17.49
CA LYS A 204 1.47 4.50 18.08
C LYS A 204 2.42 3.39 18.52
N HIS A 205 3.71 3.61 18.31
CA HIS A 205 4.80 2.83 18.89
C HIS A 205 5.87 3.77 19.45
N VAL A 206 6.38 3.45 20.64
CA VAL A 206 7.48 4.17 21.28
C VAL A 206 8.62 3.20 21.59
N CYS A 207 9.76 3.42 20.95
CA CYS A 207 11.02 2.80 21.31
C CYS A 207 11.49 3.49 22.60
N LYS A 208 11.67 2.70 23.66
CA LYS A 208 12.35 3.16 24.86
C LYS A 208 13.81 2.78 24.70
#